data_AF-A0A9J6P7A5-F1
#
_entry.id   AF-A0A9J6P7A5-F1
#
_cell.length_a   1.000
_cell.length_b   1.000
_cell.length_c   1.000
_cell.angle_alpha   90.00
_cell.angle_beta   90.00
_cell.angle_gamma   90.00
#
_symmetry.space_group_name_H-M   'P 1'
#
loop_
_entity.id
_entity.type
_entity.pdbx_description
1 polymer ?
#
loop_
_entity_poly.entity_id
_entity_poly.type
_entity_poly.pdbx_seq_one_letter_code
_entity_poly.pdbx_strand_id
1 'polypeptide(L)' 'MPSINPLVDLYNSISLKHVFPCGGEDLDETKGDIILTFAEGNEEFRQIGSDVNEPPEMNEDVYLHFETRSKANLPFEY' A
#
# COMPACT_ATOMS: atom_id res chain seq x y z
N MET A 1 16.67 10.53 -13.25
CA MET A 1 16.08 9.30 -12.68
C MET A 1 16.06 8.25 -13.78
N PRO A 2 16.58 7.04 -13.55
CA PRO A 2 16.46 5.96 -14.53
C PRO A 2 14.98 5.67 -14.78
N SER A 3 14.62 5.42 -16.04
CA SER A 3 13.24 5.08 -16.42
C SER A 3 12.95 3.63 -16.01
N ILE A 4 11.76 3.40 -15.45
CA ILE A 4 11.29 2.07 -15.03
C ILE A 4 10.14 1.64 -15.94
N ASN A 5 9.04 2.39 -15.93
CA ASN A 5 7.94 2.29 -16.89
C ASN A 5 7.16 3.62 -16.90
N PRO A 6 6.31 3.88 -17.91
CA PRO A 6 5.64 5.17 -18.04
C PRO A 6 4.80 5.60 -16.83
N LEU A 7 4.15 4.64 -16.14
CA LEU A 7 3.39 4.94 -14.93
C LEU A 7 4.34 5.30 -13.79
N VAL A 8 5.37 4.47 -13.55
CA VAL A 8 6.40 4.74 -12.52
C VAL A 8 7.08 6.07 -12.69
N ASP A 9 7.43 6.38 -13.93
CA ASP A 9 8.11 7.62 -14.25
C ASP A 9 7.21 8.83 -13.99
N LEU A 10 5.89 8.70 -14.22
CA LEU A 10 4.92 9.75 -13.93
C LEU A 10 4.84 10.07 -12.44
N TYR A 11 4.52 9.10 -11.57
CA TYR A 11 4.39 9.39 -10.14
C TYR A 11 5.72 9.82 -9.53
N ASN A 12 6.84 9.21 -9.92
CA ASN A 12 8.14 9.65 -9.43
C ASN A 12 8.48 11.09 -9.88
N SER A 13 8.08 11.51 -11.09
CA SER A 13 8.28 12.90 -11.53
C SER A 13 7.48 13.89 -10.68
N ILE A 14 6.25 13.54 -10.30
CA ILE A 14 5.39 14.34 -9.41
C ILE A 14 6.00 14.36 -8.00
N SER A 15 6.41 13.20 -7.49
CA SER A 15 6.99 13.05 -6.17
C SER A 15 8.25 13.89 -5.98
N LEU A 16 9.15 13.87 -6.97
CA LEU A 16 10.38 14.66 -6.93
C LEU A 16 10.11 16.16 -7.07
N LYS A 17 9.09 16.54 -7.86
CA LYS A 17 8.75 17.95 -8.08
C LYS A 17 8.07 18.59 -6.86
N HIS A 18 7.24 17.83 -6.17
CA HIS A 18 6.38 18.33 -5.09
C HIS A 18 6.80 17.84 -3.70
N VAL A 19 7.84 17.01 -3.60
CA VAL A 19 8.32 16.40 -2.35
C VAL A 19 7.19 15.66 -1.62
N PHE A 20 6.34 14.98 -2.41
CA PHE A 20 5.16 14.29 -1.92
C PHE A 20 5.13 12.88 -2.51
N PRO A 21 5.24 11.82 -1.69
CA PRO A 21 5.30 10.46 -2.21
C PRO A 21 3.97 10.08 -2.88
N CYS A 22 4.05 9.54 -4.09
CA CYS A 22 2.92 8.97 -4.81
C CYS A 22 3.28 7.58 -5.34
N GLY A 23 2.28 6.71 -5.37
CA GLY A 23 2.34 5.36 -5.95
C GLY A 23 0.98 4.99 -6.55
N GLY A 24 0.85 3.75 -7.00
CA GLY A 24 -0.41 3.23 -7.52
C GLY A 24 -0.47 1.71 -7.38
N GLU A 25 -1.69 1.20 -7.20
CA GLU A 25 -1.99 -0.22 -6.99
C GLU A 25 -2.89 -0.74 -8.12
N ASP A 26 -2.81 -2.05 -8.39
CA ASP A 26 -3.72 -2.73 -9.31
C ASP A 26 -5.05 -3.05 -8.60
N LEU A 27 -6.10 -2.31 -8.96
CA LEU A 27 -7.42 -2.47 -8.34
C LEU A 27 -8.11 -3.78 -8.72
N ASP A 28 -7.78 -4.39 -9.86
CA ASP A 28 -8.38 -5.66 -10.27
C ASP A 28 -7.84 -6.84 -9.43
N GLU A 29 -6.61 -6.73 -8.94
CA GLU A 29 -5.98 -7.68 -8.01
C GLU A 29 -6.22 -7.32 -6.54
N THR A 30 -6.80 -6.16 -6.26
CA THR A 30 -7.11 -5.70 -4.90
C THR A 30 -8.40 -6.35 -4.38
N LYS A 31 -8.34 -6.97 -3.19
CA LYS A 31 -9.49 -7.65 -2.56
C LYS A 31 -9.95 -6.93 -1.30
N GLY A 32 -11.10 -6.27 -1.38
CA GLY A 32 -11.72 -5.60 -0.22
C GLY A 32 -11.53 -4.09 -0.22
N ASP A 33 -11.68 -3.50 0.97
CA ASP A 33 -11.50 -2.06 1.18
C ASP A 33 -10.02 -1.75 1.43
N ILE A 34 -9.58 -0.57 0.98
CA ILE A 34 -8.24 -0.04 1.27
C ILE A 34 -8.32 0.78 2.55
N ILE A 35 -7.67 0.31 3.63
CA ILE A 35 -7.69 0.95 4.94
C ILE A 35 -6.27 1.32 5.34
N LEU A 36 -6.10 2.55 5.82
CA LEU A 36 -4.86 3.02 6.43
C LEU A 36 -4.85 2.66 7.91
N THR A 37 -3.98 1.76 8.33
CA THR A 37 -3.89 1.30 9.73
C THR A 37 -2.44 1.04 10.14
N PHE A 38 -2.23 0.78 11.42
CA PHE A 38 -0.95 0.31 11.96
C PHE A 38 -0.73 -1.17 11.64
N ALA A 39 0.52 -1.54 11.41
CA ALA A 39 0.94 -2.92 11.27
C ALA A 39 0.88 -3.67 12.62
N GLU A 40 0.40 -4.92 12.58
CA GLU A 40 0.48 -5.87 13.70
C GLU A 40 1.83 -6.60 13.76
N GLY A 41 2.57 -6.60 12.65
CA GLY A 41 3.90 -7.21 12.49
C GLY A 41 3.87 -8.70 12.17
N ASN A 42 2.71 -9.22 11.80
CA ASN A 42 2.48 -10.62 11.43
C ASN A 42 2.00 -10.79 9.98
N GLU A 43 1.83 -9.68 9.26
CA GLU A 43 1.30 -9.64 7.91
C GLU A 43 2.29 -10.22 6.90
N GLU A 44 1.79 -10.91 5.88
CA GLU A 44 2.63 -11.22 4.73
C GLU A 44 2.91 -9.95 3.93
N PHE A 45 4.19 -9.64 3.74
CA PHE A 45 4.64 -8.52 2.93
C PHE A 45 5.86 -8.94 2.12
N ARG A 46 5.81 -8.69 0.81
CA ARG A 46 6.91 -8.95 -0.11
C ARG A 46 7.19 -7.68 -0.89
N GLN A 47 8.42 -7.19 -0.82
CA GLN A 47 8.84 -6.02 -1.58
C GLN A 47 8.82 -6.32 -3.09
N ILE A 48 8.59 -5.28 -3.89
CA ILE A 48 8.63 -5.39 -5.36
C ILE A 48 10.00 -5.94 -5.79
N GLY A 49 9.99 -7.07 -6.49
CA GLY A 49 11.21 -7.73 -6.98
C GLY A 49 11.91 -8.63 -5.95
N SER A 50 11.31 -8.86 -4.78
CA SER A 50 11.77 -9.81 -3.78
C SER A 50 10.82 -11.01 -3.66
N ASP A 51 11.38 -12.20 -3.51
CA ASP A 51 10.64 -13.42 -3.16
C ASP A 51 10.60 -13.66 -1.64
N VAL A 52 11.25 -12.80 -0.86
CA VAL A 52 11.36 -12.92 0.59
C VAL A 52 10.16 -12.25 1.25
N ASN A 53 9.53 -12.97 2.18
CA ASN A 53 8.52 -12.40 3.06
C ASN A 53 9.19 -11.65 4.21
N GLU A 54 8.95 -10.35 4.29
CA GLU A 54 9.52 -9.43 5.27
C GLU A 54 8.38 -8.66 5.93
N PRO A 55 7.73 -9.20 6.98
CA PRO A 55 6.64 -8.52 7.66
C PRO A 55 7.09 -7.15 8.21
N PRO A 56 6.19 -6.14 8.23
CA PRO A 56 6.48 -4.84 8.82
C PRO A 56 6.73 -4.95 10.34
N GLU A 57 7.30 -3.91 10.95
CA GLU A 57 7.41 -3.87 12.41
C GLU A 57 6.05 -3.52 13.06
N MET A 58 5.80 -4.05 14.26
CA MET A 58 4.59 -3.72 15.00
C MET A 58 4.51 -2.22 15.28
N ASN A 59 3.37 -1.60 14.97
CA ASN A 59 3.11 -0.15 15.04
C ASN A 59 3.91 0.71 14.05
N GLU A 60 4.46 0.13 12.98
CA GLU A 60 4.99 0.95 11.90
C GLU A 60 3.87 1.82 11.32
N ASP A 61 4.12 3.13 11.27
CA ASP A 61 3.19 4.14 10.75
C ASP A 61 2.97 3.83 9.26
N VAL A 62 1.79 3.29 8.93
CA VAL A 62 1.27 3.04 7.57
C VAL A 62 1.58 1.64 7.02
N TYR A 63 0.68 0.70 7.33
CA TYR A 63 0.38 -0.40 6.43
C TYR A 63 -1.00 -0.18 5.79
N LEU A 64 -1.06 -0.26 4.46
CA LEU A 64 -2.33 -0.36 3.75
C LEU A 64 -2.82 -1.80 3.91
N HIS A 65 -3.72 -2.02 4.87
CA HIS A 65 -4.31 -3.33 5.07
C HIS A 65 -5.52 -3.48 4.13
N PHE A 66 -5.54 -4.58 3.39
CA PHE A 66 -6.66 -4.96 2.53
C PHE A 66 -7.56 -5.92 3.30
N GLU A 67 -8.63 -5.40 3.89
CA GLU A 67 -9.63 -6.24 4.54
C GLU A 67 -10.76 -6.52 3.56
N THR A 68 -11.01 -7.80 3.26
CA THR A 68 -12.26 -8.20 2.61
C THR A 68 -13.39 -8.05 3.62
N ARG A 69 -14.08 -6.89 3.62
CA ARG A 69 -15.36 -6.79 4.32
C ARG A 69 -16.34 -7.78 3.71
N SER A 70 -16.60 -8.89 4.40
CA SER A 70 -17.90 -9.55 4.31
C SER A 70 -18.95 -8.49 4.60
N LYS A 71 -19.95 -8.34 3.72
CA LYS A 71 -21.04 -7.37 3.87
C LYS A 71 -21.82 -7.62 5.16
N ALA A 72 -21.34 -7.12 6.30
CA ALA A 72 -22.03 -7.12 7.58
C ALA A 72 -21.56 -5.91 8.39
N ASN A 73 -22.30 -4.80 8.21
CA ASN A 73 -22.54 -3.73 9.19
C ASN A 73 -21.49 -3.46 10.26
N LEU A 74 -20.69 -2.39 10.12
CA LEU A 74 -20.44 -1.45 11.22
C LEU A 74 -20.29 -0.01 10.66
N PRO A 75 -20.89 1.00 11.31
CA PRO A 75 -20.77 2.39 10.90
C PRO A 75 -19.37 2.94 11.21
N PHE A 76 -18.89 3.86 10.36
CA PHE A 76 -17.68 4.65 10.61
C PHE A 76 -17.91 5.55 11.84
N GLU A 77 -17.15 5.35 12.92
CA GLU A 77 -16.98 6.36 13.95
C GLU A 77 -15.72 7.17 13.64
N TYR A 78 -15.84 8.50 13.68
CA TYR A 78 -14.79 9.49 13.41
C TYR A 78 -13.96 9.79 14.65
#